data_AF-A0A923P316-F1
#
_entry.id   AF-A0A923P316-F1
#
_cell.length_a   1.000
_cell.length_b   1.000
_cell.length_c   1.000
_cell.angle_alpha   90.00
_cell.angle_beta   90.00
_cell.angle_gamma   90.00
#
_symmetry.space_group_name_H-M   'P 1'
#
loop_
_entity.id
_entity.type
_entity.pdbx_description
1 polymer ?
#
loop_
_entity_poly.entity_id
_entity_poly.type
_entity_poly.pdbx_seq_one_letter_code
_entity_poly.pdbx_strand_id
1 'polypeptide(L)' 'WTHINGLARKGVTIMVTTHFMDEAEYCDRVAMLSRAQLIALDTPDALKRSAVSPERPDPTMEDAFIHLVESSDRELEAAT' A
#
# COMPACT_ATOMS: atom_id res chain seq x y z
N TRP A 1 -14.11 -10.69 0.55
CA TRP A 1 -14.47 -9.35 0.04
C TRP A 1 -15.96 -9.05 -0.02
N THR A 2 -16.84 -9.86 -0.63
CA THR A 2 -18.28 -9.53 -0.77
C THR A 2 -18.98 -9.13 0.54
N HIS A 3 -18.77 -9.88 1.62
CA HIS A 3 -19.37 -9.59 2.93
C HIS A 3 -18.80 -8.30 3.56
N ILE A 4 -17.47 -8.15 3.55
CA ILE A 4 -16.74 -6.98 4.06
C ILE A 4 -17.23 -5.71 3.34
N ASN A 5 -17.25 -5.73 2.00
CA ASN A 5 -17.69 -4.59 1.21
C ASN A 5 -19.19 -4.30 1.43
N GLY A 6 -19.99 -5.32 1.73
CA GLY A 6 -21.39 -5.16 2.12
C GLY A 6 -21.56 -4.41 3.45
N LEU A 7 -20.69 -4.65 4.44
CA LEU A 7 -20.68 -3.93 5.71
C LEU A 7 -20.13 -2.51 5.54
N ALA A 8 -19.05 -2.33 4.78
CA ALA A 8 -18.49 -1.02 4.48
C ALA A 8 -19.52 -0.09 3.83
N ARG A 9 -20.28 -0.60 2.83
CA ARG A 9 -21.38 0.15 2.19
C ARG A 9 -22.53 0.50 3.12
N LYS A 10 -22.65 -0.15 4.29
CA LYS A 10 -23.63 0.19 5.34
C LYS A 10 -23.08 1.22 6.35
N GLY A 11 -21.90 1.79 6.10
CA GLY A 11 -21.28 2.78 6.97
C GLY A 11 -20.43 2.20 8.11
N VAL A 12 -20.13 0.91 8.09
CA VAL A 12 -19.23 0.29 9.07
C VAL A 12 -17.78 0.52 8.66
N THR A 13 -16.97 1.10 9.54
CA THR A 13 -15.52 1.19 9.34
C THR A 13 -14.86 -0.18 9.56
N ILE A 14 -14.05 -0.63 8.61
CA ILE A 14 -13.38 -1.93 8.66
C ILE A 14 -11.87 -1.73 8.51
N MET A 15 -11.10 -2.41 9.36
CA MET A 15 -9.65 -2.48 9.24
C MET A 15 -9.27 -3.91 8.84
N VAL A 16 -8.51 -4.04 7.74
CA VAL A 16 -7.99 -5.31 7.24
C VAL A 16 -6.47 -5.27 7.34
N THR A 17 -5.88 -6.35 7.87
CA THR A 17 -4.43 -6.58 7.82
C THR A 17 -4.18 -7.78 6.92
N THR A 18 -3.40 -7.59 5.87
CA THR A 18 -3.01 -8.66 4.95
C THR A 18 -1.56 -8.45 4.53
N HIS A 19 -0.91 -9.54 4.12
CA HIS A 19 0.39 -9.51 3.46
C HIS A 19 0.27 -9.77 1.95
N PHE A 20 -0.95 -10.00 1.46
CA PHE A 20 -1.26 -10.23 0.06
C PHE A 20 -1.64 -8.89 -0.60
N MET A 21 -0.84 -8.46 -1.57
CA MET A 21 -0.97 -7.13 -2.19
C MET A 21 -2.24 -7.03 -3.05
N ASP A 22 -2.67 -8.11 -3.68
CA ASP A 22 -3.93 -8.23 -4.42
C ASP A 22 -5.15 -8.08 -3.51
N GLU A 23 -5.08 -8.60 -2.28
CA GLU A 23 -6.10 -8.36 -1.27
C GLU A 23 -6.16 -6.89 -0.84
N ALA A 24 -5.01 -6.23 -0.69
CA ALA A 24 -4.94 -4.82 -0.31
C ALA A 24 -5.57 -3.89 -1.37
N GLU A 25 -5.59 -4.29 -2.65
CA GLU A 25 -6.23 -3.50 -3.73
C GLU A 25 -7.74 -3.35 -3.58
N TYR A 26 -8.41 -4.20 -2.78
CA TYR A 26 -9.85 -4.05 -2.52
C TYR A 26 -10.18 -3.01 -1.46
N CYS A 27 -9.18 -2.43 -0.78
CA CYS A 27 -9.37 -1.42 0.25
C CYS A 27 -9.45 -0.01 -0.34
N ASP A 28 -10.23 0.87 0.29
CA ASP A 28 -10.30 2.29 -0.10
C ASP A 28 -8.96 3.01 0.08
N ARG A 29 -8.21 2.61 1.12
CA ARG A 29 -6.88 3.12 1.49
C ARG A 29 -6.04 1.98 2.05
N VAL A 30 -4.74 2.03 1.81
CA VAL A 30 -3.76 1.05 2.28
C VAL A 30 -2.66 1.77 3.06
N ALA A 31 -2.43 1.29 4.28
CA ALA A 31 -1.28 1.66 5.10
C ALA A 31 -0.16 0.65 4.84
N MET A 32 0.99 1.09 4.35
CA MET A 32 2.18 0.25 4.21
C MET A 32 3.06 0.41 5.45
N LEU A 33 3.45 -0.72 6.04
CA LEU A 33 4.28 -0.78 7.24
C LEU A 33 5.58 -1.52 6.93
N SER A 34 6.72 -0.93 7.31
CA SER A 34 8.03 -1.57 7.28
C SER A 34 8.80 -1.19 8.54
N ARG A 35 9.53 -2.13 9.14
CA ARG A 35 10.31 -1.91 10.39
C ARG A 35 9.52 -1.19 11.50
N ALA A 36 8.25 -1.56 11.66
CA ALA A 36 7.30 -0.94 12.60
C ALA A 36 7.05 0.56 12.38
N GLN A 37 7.31 1.08 11.18
CA GLN A 37 7.02 2.45 10.77
C GLN A 37 6.00 2.47 9.63
N LEU A 38 5.14 3.49 9.64
CA LEU A 38 4.22 3.78 8.53
C LEU A 38 5.00 4.49 7.42
N ILE A 39 5.22 3.78 6.32
CA ILE A 39 6.01 4.29 5.19
C ILE A 39 5.14 4.93 4.11
N ALA A 40 3.85 4.56 4.03
CA ALA A 40 2.88 5.19 3.14
C ALA A 40 1.44 4.97 3.62
N LEU A 41 0.55 5.90 3.27
CA LEU A 41 -0.89 5.79 3.49
C LEU A 41 -1.68 6.52 2.41
N ASP A 42 -2.19 5.79 1.42
CA ASP A 42 -2.95 6.36 0.32
C ASP A 42 -3.89 5.31 -0.31
N THR A 43 -4.62 5.67 -1.36
CA THR A 43 -5.38 4.75 -2.22
C THR A 43 -4.43 3.78 -2.95
N PRO A 44 -4.86 2.55 -3.26
CA PRO A 44 -4.04 1.60 -4.03
C PRO A 44 -3.47 2.19 -5.33
N ASP A 45 -4.28 2.96 -6.06
CA ASP A 45 -3.83 3.59 -7.31
C ASP A 45 -2.78 4.68 -7.09
N ALA A 46 -2.85 5.43 -6.00
CA ALA A 46 -1.83 6.42 -5.66
C ALA A 46 -0.52 5.76 -5.26
N LEU A 47 -0.58 4.65 -4.52
CA LEU A 47 0.59 3.86 -4.15
C LEU A 47 1.25 3.23 -5.39
N LYS A 48 0.47 2.66 -6.31
CA LYS A 48 1.00 2.20 -7.61
C LYS A 48 1.68 3.34 -8.36
N ARG A 49 1.05 4.52 -8.44
CA ARG A 49 1.64 5.69 -9.11
C ARG A 49 3.00 6.11 -8.56
N SER A 50 3.30 5.89 -7.28
CA SER A 50 4.62 6.26 -6.73
C SER A 50 5.76 5.42 -7.27
N ALA A 51 5.48 4.21 -7.79
CA ALA A 51 6.48 3.31 -8.36
C ALA A 51 6.59 3.35 -9.88
N VAL A 52 5.93 4.31 -10.55
CA VAL A 52 6.02 4.46 -12.01
C VAL A 52 7.43 4.89 -12.40
N SER A 53 8.02 4.18 -13.36
CA SER A 53 9.32 4.52 -13.95
C SER A 53 9.32 4.28 -15.47
N PRO A 54 10.33 4.76 -16.21
CA PRO A 54 10.47 4.44 -17.64
C PRO A 54 10.53 2.93 -17.95
N GLU A 55 11.11 2.15 -17.04
CA GLU A 55 11.22 0.69 -17.14
C GLU A 55 9.92 -0.03 -16.72
N ARG A 56 9.09 0.64 -15.91
CA ARG A 56 7.83 0.10 -15.38
C ARG A 56 6.74 1.18 -15.38
N PRO A 57 6.07 1.40 -16.53
CA PRO A 57 5.04 2.42 -16.66
C PRO A 57 3.72 2.05 -15.99
N ASP A 58 3.46 0.75 -15.74
CA ASP A 58 2.25 0.24 -15.09
C ASP A 58 2.63 -0.72 -13.94
N PRO A 59 2.96 -0.18 -12.75
CA PRO A 59 3.40 -0.97 -11.61
C PRO A 59 2.23 -1.64 -10.87
N THR A 60 2.50 -2.83 -10.34
CA THR A 60 1.60 -3.54 -9.41
C THR A 60 1.71 -2.98 -7.99
N MET A 61 0.80 -3.39 -7.09
CA MET A 61 0.94 -3.08 -5.67
C MET A 61 2.20 -3.69 -5.04
N GLU A 62 2.67 -4.83 -5.53
CA GLU A 62 3.94 -5.42 -5.07
C GLU A 62 5.14 -4.54 -5.46
N ASP A 63 5.11 -3.99 -6.68
CA ASP A 63 6.12 -3.05 -7.14
C ASP A 63 6.12 -1.75 -6.32
N ALA A 64 4.92 -1.25 -5.98
CA ALA A 64 4.75 -0.11 -5.09
C ALA A 64 5.35 -0.38 -3.70
N PHE A 65 5.09 -1.56 -3.14
CA PHE A 65 5.62 -1.96 -1.85
C PHE A 65 7.16 -2.02 -1.85
N ILE A 66 7.75 -2.68 -2.85
CA ILE A 66 9.22 -2.75 -2.99
C ILE A 66 9.82 -1.35 -3.08
N HIS A 67 9.27 -0.50 -3.95
CA HIS A 67 9.75 0.88 -4.13
C HIS A 67 9.72 1.67 -2.81
N LEU A 68 8.62 1.59 -2.06
CA LEU A 68 8.41 2.33 -0.82
C LEU A 68 9.28 1.80 0.34
N VAL A 69 9.50 0.48 0.41
CA VAL A 69 10.43 -0.11 1.39
C VAL A 69 11.86 0.33 1.10
N GLU A 70 12.29 0.28 -0.15
CA GLU A 70 13.62 0.71 -0.55
C GLU A 70 13.83 2.22 -0.33
N SER A 71 12.82 3.06 -0.57
CA SER A 71 12.92 4.49 -0.27
C SER A 71 13.03 4.75 1.23
N SER A 72 12.20 4.07 2.03
CA SER A 72 12.22 4.20 3.49
C SER A 72 13.54 3.70 4.11
N ASP A 73 14.10 2.59 3.63
CA ASP A 73 15.38 2.07 4.12
C ASP A 73 16.52 3.05 3.81
N ARG A 74 16.55 3.66 2.61
CA ARG A 74 17.54 4.71 2.26
C ARG A 74 17.42 5.95 3.15
N GLU A 75 16.20 6.38 3.45
CA GLU A 75 15.96 7.52 4.34
C GLU A 75 16.43 7.24 5.77
N LEU A 76 16.19 6.02 6.27
CA LEU A 76 16.63 5.59 7.58
C LEU A 76 18.16 5.54 7.67
N GLU A 77 18.83 4.97 6.65
CA GLU A 77 20.30 4.94 6.57
C GLU A 77 20.93 6.33 6.53
N ALA A 78 20.33 7.27 5.79
CA ALA A 78 20.80 8.65 5.72
C ALA A 78 20.63 9.45 7.02
N ALA A 79 19.76 8.99 7.93
CA ALA A 79 19.51 9.64 9.22
C ALA A 79 20.42 9.14 10.36
N THR A 80 21.22 8.10 10.12
CA THR A 80 22.20 7.52 11.06
C THR A 80 23.62 8.01 10.84
#